data_AF-A0A831SSD9-F1
#
_entry.id   AF-A0A831SSD9-F1
#
_cell.length_a   1.000
_cell.length_b   1.000
_cell.length_c   1.000
_cell.angle_alpha   90.00
_cell.angle_beta   90.00
_cell.angle_gamma   90.00
#
_symmetry.space_group_name_H-M   'P 1'
#
loop_
_entity.id
_entity.type
_entity.pdbx_description
1 polymer ?
#
loop_
_entity_poly.entity_id
_entity_poly.type
_entity_poly.pdbx_seq_one_letter_code
_entity_poly.pdbx_strand_id
1 'polypeptide(L)'
;MKQQLMDQDPEKVRALALGALLIVVTTTVPYLTLINALFFAGIFLSGAIASYYYIVTCQAKLSFSEAFLFSFLSGVVGSILSVVISYVLLTTFQYRPGIEGLLLLIDWMEQMAPEQPELSLQLKEILEAPVELTIVDFLLSVVVTVFLYSPVSGLGGVFSVWRLKRQARRGEGGS
;
A
#
# COMPACT_ATOMS: atom_id res chain seq x y z
N MET A 1 15.54 30.18 14.17
CA MET A 1 15.94 29.19 13.13
C MET A 1 16.08 27.75 13.65
N LYS A 2 16.50 27.49 14.90
CA LYS A 2 16.51 26.13 15.49
C LYS A 2 15.12 25.53 15.78
N GLN A 3 14.11 26.36 16.01
CA GLN A 3 12.77 25.91 16.39
C GLN A 3 11.96 25.33 15.22
N GLN A 4 12.19 25.79 13.98
CA GLN A 4 11.55 25.23 12.79
C GLN A 4 12.10 23.85 12.38
N LEU A 5 13.31 23.48 12.82
CA LEU A 5 13.87 22.16 12.55
C LEU A 5 13.24 21.06 13.44
N MET A 6 12.87 21.39 14.68
CA MET A 6 12.23 20.45 15.61
C MET A 6 10.74 20.20 15.32
N ASP A 7 10.03 21.17 14.73
CA ASP A 7 8.62 21.01 14.33
C ASP A 7 8.45 20.24 13.01
N GLN A 8 9.51 20.11 12.21
CA GLN A 8 9.45 19.35 10.94
C GLN A 8 9.49 17.83 11.14
N ASP A 9 10.16 17.34 12.18
CA ASP A 9 10.22 15.90 12.48
C ASP A 9 8.86 15.27 12.84
N PRO A 10 8.00 15.84 13.72
CA PRO A 10 6.73 15.22 14.05
C PRO A 10 5.77 15.16 12.85
N GLU A 11 5.72 16.22 12.03
CA GLU A 11 4.86 16.22 10.83
C GLU A 11 5.37 15.27 9.75
N LYS A 12 6.69 15.14 9.61
CA LYS A 12 7.32 14.13 8.75
C LYS A 12 6.96 12.71 9.17
N VAL A 13 7.02 12.42 10.47
CA VAL A 13 6.63 11.12 11.03
C VAL A 13 5.13 10.88 10.84
N ARG A 14 4.28 11.89 11.04
CA ARG A 14 2.82 11.80 10.78
C ARG A 14 2.53 11.46 9.32
N ALA A 15 3.21 12.13 8.38
CA ALA A 15 3.07 11.87 6.96
C ALA A 15 3.49 10.44 6.58
N LEU A 16 4.61 9.95 7.14
CA LEU A 16 5.05 8.56 6.97
C LEU A 16 4.05 7.56 7.58
N ALA A 17 3.57 7.84 8.78
CA ALA A 17 2.59 7.02 9.48
C ALA A 17 1.27 6.95 8.69
N LEU A 18 0.85 8.05 8.08
CA LEU A 18 -0.34 8.10 7.24
C LEU A 18 -0.19 7.21 6.00
N GLY A 19 0.96 7.27 5.31
CA GLY A 19 1.22 6.37 4.19
C GLY A 19 1.29 4.89 4.62
N ALA A 20 1.93 4.59 5.75
CA ALA A 20 1.99 3.24 6.29
C ALA A 20 0.60 2.71 6.69
N LEU A 21 -0.23 3.56 7.31
CA LEU A 21 -1.61 3.24 7.67
C LEU A 21 -2.45 2.95 6.42
N LEU A 22 -2.31 3.74 5.36
CA LEU A 22 -3.00 3.49 4.10
C LEU A 22 -2.57 2.16 3.45
N ILE A 23 -1.30 1.79 3.54
CA ILE A 23 -0.85 0.46 3.08
C ILE A 23 -1.58 -0.62 3.87
N VAL A 24 -1.52 -0.57 5.21
CA VAL A 24 -2.22 -1.52 6.08
C VAL A 24 -3.70 -1.61 5.72
N VAL A 25 -4.39 -0.48 5.60
CA VAL A 25 -5.83 -0.45 5.27
C VAL A 25 -6.08 -1.10 3.91
N THR A 26 -5.31 -0.74 2.88
CA THR A 26 -5.51 -1.28 1.52
C THR A 26 -5.06 -2.73 1.36
N THR A 27 -4.31 -3.29 2.31
CA THR A 27 -3.86 -4.69 2.27
C THR A 27 -4.57 -5.61 3.26
N THR A 28 -5.27 -5.05 4.26
CA THR A 28 -5.95 -5.83 5.30
C THR A 28 -7.46 -5.72 5.27
N VAL A 29 -8.03 -4.62 4.76
CA VAL A 29 -9.48 -4.43 4.75
C VAL A 29 -10.13 -5.20 3.59
N PRO A 30 -11.22 -5.95 3.84
CA PRO A 30 -12.03 -6.60 2.81
C PRO A 30 -12.29 -5.71 1.61
N TYR A 31 -12.21 -6.28 0.40
CA TYR A 31 -12.44 -5.60 -0.89
C TYR A 31 -11.43 -4.49 -1.26
N LEU A 32 -10.85 -3.76 -0.31
CA LEU A 32 -9.79 -2.78 -0.60
C LEU A 32 -8.50 -3.46 -1.07
N THR A 33 -8.28 -4.71 -0.66
CA THR A 33 -7.20 -5.56 -1.18
C THR A 33 -7.24 -5.71 -2.71
N LEU A 34 -8.41 -5.65 -3.34
CA LEU A 34 -8.56 -5.70 -4.80
C LEU A 34 -7.92 -4.50 -5.49
N ILE A 35 -7.86 -3.34 -4.83
CA ILE A 35 -7.16 -2.16 -5.37
C ILE A 35 -5.67 -2.49 -5.56
N ASN A 36 -5.10 -3.28 -4.64
CA ASN A 36 -3.71 -3.72 -4.76
C ASN A 36 -3.53 -4.87 -5.76
N ALA A 37 -4.58 -5.67 -6.03
CA ALA A 37 -4.56 -6.62 -7.14
C ALA A 37 -4.39 -5.92 -8.50
N LEU A 38 -4.85 -4.67 -8.64
CA LEU A 38 -4.63 -3.82 -9.81
C LEU A 38 -3.26 -3.11 -9.73
N PHE A 39 -2.17 -3.85 -9.97
CA PHE A 39 -0.80 -3.30 -10.05
C PHE A 39 -0.34 -2.55 -8.79
N PHE A 40 -0.74 -2.99 -7.59
CA PHE A 40 -0.39 -2.35 -6.33
C PHE A 40 -0.84 -0.87 -6.24
N ALA A 41 -1.96 -0.52 -6.89
CA ALA A 41 -2.43 0.86 -6.97
C ALA A 41 -2.69 1.50 -5.59
N GLY A 42 -3.13 0.72 -4.60
CA GLY A 42 -3.33 1.19 -3.22
C GLY A 42 -2.02 1.62 -2.57
N ILE A 43 -0.97 0.81 -2.73
CA ILE A 43 0.38 1.09 -2.23
C ILE A 43 1.05 2.24 -3.00
N PHE A 44 0.79 2.35 -4.30
CA PHE A 44 1.24 3.51 -5.06
C PHE A 44 0.57 4.79 -4.54
N LEU A 45 -0.75 4.75 -4.32
CA LEU A 45 -1.51 5.89 -3.86
C LEU A 45 -1.14 6.30 -2.44
N SER A 46 -0.87 5.34 -1.54
CA SER A 46 -0.40 5.63 -0.19
C SER A 46 0.91 6.42 -0.19
N GLY A 47 1.87 6.02 -1.04
CA GLY A 47 3.13 6.73 -1.23
C GLY A 47 2.92 8.14 -1.80
N ALA A 48 2.00 8.29 -2.76
CA ALA A 48 1.66 9.59 -3.32
C ALA A 48 1.02 10.53 -2.29
N ILE A 49 0.08 10.02 -1.48
CA ILE A 49 -0.63 10.78 -0.45
C ILE A 49 0.33 11.17 0.68
N ALA A 50 1.22 10.28 1.13
CA ALA A 50 2.21 10.60 2.16
C ALA A 50 3.11 11.77 1.74
N SER A 51 3.68 11.70 0.53
CA SER A 51 4.50 12.78 -0.02
C SER A 51 3.68 14.06 -0.24
N TYR A 52 2.45 13.95 -0.76
CA TYR A 52 1.57 15.10 -0.97
C TYR A 52 1.27 15.84 0.34
N TYR A 53 0.86 15.10 1.38
CA TYR A 53 0.55 15.65 2.68
C TYR A 53 1.77 16.36 3.28
N TYR A 54 2.95 15.74 3.22
CA TYR A 54 4.17 16.37 3.71
C TYR A 54 4.52 17.66 2.95
N ILE A 55 4.44 17.65 1.61
CA ILE A 55 4.75 18.82 0.78
C ILE A 55 3.77 19.97 1.06
N VAL A 56 2.47 19.70 1.13
CA VAL A 56 1.44 20.74 1.31
C VAL A 56 1.43 21.28 2.73
N THR A 57 1.47 20.41 3.74
CA THR A 57 1.38 20.80 5.15
C THR A 57 2.67 21.49 5.62
N CYS A 58 3.84 20.95 5.26
CA CYS A 58 5.13 21.50 5.71
C CYS A 58 5.74 22.49 4.72
N GLN A 59 5.09 22.76 3.58
CA GLN A 59 5.63 23.55 2.46
C GLN A 59 7.02 23.05 2.01
N ALA A 60 7.25 21.73 2.15
CA ALA A 60 8.54 21.11 1.91
C ALA A 60 8.82 20.99 0.41
N LYS A 61 9.96 21.51 -0.04
CA LYS A 61 10.41 21.36 -1.43
C LYS A 61 11.21 20.07 -1.57
N LEU A 62 10.51 18.98 -1.89
CA LEU A 62 11.16 17.70 -2.19
C LEU A 62 11.61 17.63 -3.65
N SER A 63 12.86 17.20 -3.86
CA SER A 63 13.32 16.66 -5.14
C SER A 63 12.65 15.31 -5.45
N PHE A 64 12.75 14.85 -6.69
CA PHE A 64 12.20 13.54 -7.07
C PHE A 64 12.83 12.40 -6.26
N SER A 65 14.14 12.44 -6.03
CA SER A 65 14.87 11.43 -5.25
C SER A 65 14.48 11.46 -3.77
N GLU A 66 14.30 12.64 -3.18
CA GLU A 66 13.87 12.74 -1.78
C GLU A 66 12.42 12.28 -1.60
N ALA A 67 11.52 12.60 -2.53
CA ALA A 67 10.15 12.09 -2.49
C ALA A 67 10.08 10.58 -2.69
N PHE A 68 10.93 10.03 -3.57
CA PHE A 68 11.08 8.58 -3.70
C PHE A 68 11.50 7.95 -2.38
N LEU A 69 12.60 8.42 -1.77
CA LEU A 69 13.12 7.86 -0.52
C LEU A 69 12.14 8.03 0.63
N PHE A 70 11.46 9.18 0.72
CA PHE A 70 10.46 9.46 1.73
C PHE A 70 9.28 8.47 1.64
N SER A 71 8.68 8.33 0.46
CA SER A 71 7.57 7.38 0.28
C SER A 71 8.04 5.92 0.30
N PHE A 72 9.28 5.63 -0.07
CA PHE A 72 9.89 4.31 0.08
C PHE A 72 9.94 3.89 1.55
N LEU A 73 10.38 4.77 2.45
CA LEU A 73 10.38 4.52 3.90
C LEU A 73 8.98 4.27 4.44
N SER A 74 7.97 5.02 3.95
CA SER A 74 6.57 4.73 4.26
C SER A 74 6.15 3.34 3.81
N GLY A 75 6.63 2.88 2.65
CA GLY A 75 6.41 1.54 2.12
C GLY A 75 7.06 0.43 2.95
N VAL A 76 8.28 0.67 3.45
CA VAL A 76 8.97 -0.26 4.37
C VAL A 76 8.16 -0.42 5.66
N VAL A 77 7.78 0.70 6.29
CA VAL A 77 7.02 0.66 7.54
C VAL A 77 5.64 0.03 7.31
N GLY A 78 4.94 0.43 6.24
CA GLY A 78 3.62 -0.09 5.90
C GLY A 78 3.61 -1.59 5.58
N SER A 79 4.64 -2.10 4.89
CA SER A 79 4.76 -3.54 4.58
C SER A 79 5.00 -4.37 5.83
N ILE A 80 5.93 -3.96 6.69
CA ILE A 80 6.18 -4.64 7.97
C ILE A 80 4.89 -4.66 8.81
N LEU A 81 4.23 -3.51 8.98
CA LEU A 81 2.98 -3.44 9.73
C LEU A 81 1.88 -4.28 9.08
N SER A 82 1.77 -4.28 7.76
CA SER A 82 0.79 -5.10 7.05
C SER A 82 1.01 -6.59 7.33
N VAL A 83 2.25 -7.08 7.27
CA VAL A 83 2.53 -8.50 7.54
C VAL A 83 2.25 -8.86 8.99
N VAL A 84 2.65 -8.00 9.94
CA VAL A 84 2.36 -8.20 11.36
C VAL A 84 0.85 -8.24 11.63
N ILE A 85 0.09 -7.30 11.07
CA ILE A 85 -1.36 -7.24 11.25
C ILE A 85 -2.03 -8.44 10.58
N SER A 86 -1.62 -8.82 9.37
CA SER A 86 -2.12 -10.03 8.71
C SER A 86 -1.86 -11.29 9.54
N TYR A 87 -0.69 -11.41 10.16
CA TYR A 87 -0.37 -12.51 11.06
C TYR A 87 -1.27 -12.54 12.29
N VAL A 88 -1.50 -11.39 12.93
CA VAL A 88 -2.42 -11.28 14.09
C VAL A 88 -3.86 -11.61 13.69
N LEU A 89 -4.31 -11.13 12.53
CA LEU A 89 -5.65 -11.41 12.01
C LEU A 89 -5.85 -12.90 11.73
N LEU A 90 -4.86 -13.57 11.15
CA LEU A 90 -4.93 -15.01 10.90
C LEU A 90 -4.94 -15.80 12.21
N THR A 91 -4.02 -15.50 13.13
CA THR A 91 -3.85 -16.28 14.35
C THR A 91 -5.00 -16.08 15.35
N THR A 92 -5.52 -14.86 15.47
CA THR A 92 -6.53 -14.50 16.49
C THR A 92 -7.96 -14.64 15.97
N PHE A 93 -8.20 -14.25 14.71
CA PHE A 93 -9.55 -14.16 14.14
C PHE A 93 -9.80 -15.20 13.03
N GLN A 94 -8.81 -16.03 12.69
CA GLN A 94 -8.86 -16.91 11.51
C GLN A 94 -9.18 -16.15 10.22
N TYR A 95 -8.89 -14.84 10.20
CA TYR A 95 -9.15 -13.98 9.06
C TYR A 95 -7.93 -13.94 8.15
N ARG A 96 -8.17 -14.17 6.86
CA ARG A 96 -7.14 -14.06 5.82
C ARG A 96 -7.39 -12.86 4.93
N PRO A 97 -6.59 -11.79 5.11
CA PRO A 97 -6.61 -10.67 4.18
C PRO A 97 -6.47 -11.12 2.73
N GLY A 98 -7.36 -10.66 1.87
CA GLY A 98 -7.32 -10.92 0.43
C GLY A 98 -8.20 -12.06 -0.07
N ILE A 99 -8.61 -13.01 0.78
CA ILE A 99 -9.46 -14.14 0.35
C ILE A 99 -10.81 -13.66 -0.17
N GLU A 100 -11.49 -12.76 0.55
CA GLU A 100 -12.82 -12.27 0.15
C GLU A 100 -12.80 -11.58 -1.22
N GLY A 101 -11.72 -10.85 -1.52
CA GLY A 101 -11.54 -10.24 -2.83
C GLY A 101 -11.34 -11.28 -3.92
N LEU A 102 -10.56 -12.33 -3.64
CA LEU A 102 -10.32 -13.41 -4.60
C LEU A 102 -11.57 -14.26 -4.83
N LEU A 103 -12.35 -14.54 -3.78
CA LEU A 103 -13.65 -15.21 -3.88
C LEU A 103 -14.62 -14.40 -4.74
N LEU A 104 -14.69 -13.08 -4.54
CA LEU A 104 -15.52 -12.21 -5.37
C LEU A 104 -15.08 -12.22 -6.84
N LEU A 105 -13.77 -12.29 -7.11
CA LEU A 105 -13.25 -12.44 -8.47
C LEU A 105 -13.62 -13.80 -9.07
N ILE A 106 -13.56 -14.89 -8.29
CA ILE A 106 -13.98 -16.22 -8.72
C ILE A 106 -15.49 -16.23 -9.03
N ASP A 107 -16.31 -15.62 -8.18
CA ASP A 107 -17.76 -15.54 -8.41
C ASP A 107 -18.09 -14.74 -9.68
N TRP A 108 -17.30 -13.71 -10.01
CA TRP A 108 -17.40 -13.01 -11.29
C TRP A 108 -16.96 -13.88 -12.47
N MET A 109 -15.90 -14.68 -12.31
CA MET A 109 -15.46 -15.63 -13.33
C MET A 109 -16.51 -16.70 -13.60
N GLU A 110 -17.13 -17.26 -12.57
CA GLU A 110 -18.22 -18.25 -12.69
C GLU A 110 -19.41 -17.70 -13.48
N GLN A 111 -19.76 -16.42 -13.27
CA GLN A 111 -20.83 -15.76 -14.01
C GLN A 111 -20.49 -15.52 -15.49
N MET A 112 -19.21 -15.27 -15.80
CA MET A 112 -18.75 -15.01 -17.18
C MET A 112 -18.46 -16.29 -17.97
N ALA A 113 -18.09 -17.38 -17.32
CA ALA A 113 -17.73 -18.66 -17.94
C ALA A 113 -18.36 -19.85 -17.18
N PRO A 114 -19.70 -20.03 -17.27
CA PRO A 114 -20.42 -21.08 -16.53
C PRO A 114 -20.07 -22.52 -16.97
N GLU A 115 -19.36 -22.70 -18.08
CA GLU A 115 -18.98 -24.02 -18.62
C GLU A 115 -17.79 -24.68 -17.90
N GLN A 116 -17.10 -23.98 -16.98
CA GLN A 116 -15.93 -24.51 -16.27
C GLN A 116 -16.06 -24.49 -14.73
N PRO A 117 -17.11 -25.13 -14.16
CA PRO A 117 -17.34 -25.12 -12.72
C PRO A 117 -16.28 -25.87 -11.92
N GLU A 118 -15.57 -26.81 -12.54
CA GLU A 118 -14.50 -27.57 -11.88
C GLU A 118 -13.30 -26.68 -11.51
N LEU A 119 -12.98 -25.69 -12.34
CA LEU A 119 -11.84 -24.80 -12.13
C LEU A 119 -12.11 -23.84 -10.97
N SER A 120 -13.34 -23.33 -10.85
CA SER A 120 -13.71 -22.43 -9.75
C SER A 120 -13.81 -23.16 -8.41
N LEU A 121 -14.30 -24.41 -8.40
CA LEU A 121 -14.31 -25.27 -7.21
C LEU A 121 -12.88 -25.56 -6.70
N GLN A 122 -11.96 -25.92 -7.60
CA GLN A 122 -10.56 -26.15 -7.23
C GLN A 122 -9.90 -24.90 -6.64
N LEU A 123 -10.16 -23.72 -7.22
CA LEU A 123 -9.63 -22.46 -6.69
C LEU A 123 -10.20 -22.13 -5.30
N LYS A 124 -11.50 -22.33 -5.09
CA LYS A 124 -12.16 -22.13 -3.79
C LYS A 124 -11.58 -23.05 -2.72
N GLU A 125 -11.37 -24.32 -3.04
CA GLU A 125 -10.78 -25.31 -2.12
C GLU A 125 -9.35 -24.95 -1.72
N ILE A 126 -8.52 -24.49 -2.68
CA ILE A 126 -7.16 -24.02 -2.40
C ILE A 126 -7.15 -22.77 -1.51
N LEU A 127 -8.09 -21.84 -1.72
CA LEU A 127 -8.21 -20.61 -0.94
C LEU A 127 -8.61 -20.88 0.51
N GLU A 128 -9.58 -21.76 0.71
CA GLU A 128 -10.12 -22.08 2.04
C GLU A 128 -9.21 -23.03 2.84
N ALA A 129 -8.23 -23.68 2.19
CA ALA A 129 -7.32 -24.59 2.85
C ALA A 129 -6.60 -23.95 4.05
N PRO A 130 -6.54 -24.63 5.22
CA PRO A 130 -5.80 -24.15 6.37
C PRO A 130 -4.30 -24.04 6.05
N VAL A 131 -3.69 -22.93 6.48
CA VAL A 131 -2.30 -22.56 6.23
C VAL A 131 -1.69 -22.37 7.59
N GLU A 132 -0.72 -23.22 7.89
CA GLU A 132 0.12 -23.06 9.06
C GLU A 132 1.27 -22.11 8.69
N LEU A 133 1.37 -20.97 9.37
CA LEU A 133 2.48 -20.04 9.16
C LEU A 133 3.64 -20.42 10.05
N THR A 134 4.76 -20.83 9.45
CA THR A 134 6.02 -20.96 10.18
C THR A 134 6.69 -19.58 10.36
N ILE A 135 7.62 -19.48 11.30
CA ILE A 135 8.42 -18.25 11.51
C ILE A 135 9.22 -17.90 10.25
N VAL A 136 9.66 -18.91 9.50
CA VAL A 136 10.39 -18.71 8.24
C VAL A 136 9.47 -18.06 7.19
N ASP A 137 8.23 -18.56 7.06
CA ASP A 137 7.24 -17.99 6.12
C ASP A 137 6.89 -16.54 6.49
N PHE A 138 6.80 -16.24 7.78
CA PHE A 138 6.60 -14.88 8.26
C PHE A 138 7.75 -13.95 7.86
N LEU A 139 9.00 -14.35 8.13
CA LEU A 139 10.17 -13.53 7.79
C LEU A 139 10.31 -13.35 6.27
N LEU A 140 10.08 -14.42 5.50
CA LEU A 140 10.11 -14.35 4.04
C LEU A 140 9.01 -13.42 3.52
N SER A 141 7.81 -13.48 4.10
CA SER A 141 6.71 -12.58 3.77
C SER A 141 7.07 -11.11 4.01
N VAL A 142 7.73 -10.78 5.13
CA VAL A 142 8.24 -9.43 5.39
C VAL A 142 9.23 -9.00 4.31
N VAL A 143 10.23 -9.82 4.00
CA VAL A 143 11.26 -9.46 3.02
C VAL A 143 10.65 -9.24 1.63
N VAL A 144 9.78 -10.15 1.18
CA VAL A 144 9.12 -10.06 -0.13
C VAL A 144 8.20 -8.83 -0.20
N THR A 145 7.37 -8.61 0.82
CA THR A 145 6.45 -7.45 0.84
C THR A 145 7.21 -6.13 0.92
N VAL A 146 8.28 -6.02 1.70
CA VAL A 146 9.14 -4.83 1.73
C VAL A 146 9.73 -4.57 0.34
N PHE A 147 10.24 -5.60 -0.32
CA PHE A 147 10.85 -5.48 -1.65
C PHE A 147 9.84 -5.05 -2.73
N LEU A 148 8.57 -5.46 -2.62
CA LEU A 148 7.52 -5.08 -3.56
C LEU A 148 6.89 -3.72 -3.24
N TYR A 149 6.51 -3.50 -1.98
CA TYR A 149 5.68 -2.36 -1.60
C TYR A 149 6.50 -1.08 -1.51
N SER A 150 7.77 -1.17 -1.09
CA SER A 150 8.60 0.02 -0.86
C SER A 150 8.94 0.75 -2.17
N PRO A 151 9.40 0.09 -3.25
CA PRO A 151 9.62 0.77 -4.52
C PRO A 151 8.34 1.34 -5.13
N VAL A 152 7.22 0.61 -5.05
CA VAL A 152 5.92 1.07 -5.59
C VAL A 152 5.44 2.32 -4.85
N SER A 153 5.51 2.33 -3.52
CA SER A 153 5.21 3.51 -2.70
C SER A 153 6.15 4.68 -3.04
N GLY A 154 7.44 4.39 -3.23
CA GLY A 154 8.43 5.38 -3.68
C GLY A 154 8.06 6.04 -5.01
N LEU A 155 7.62 5.26 -6.00
CA LEU A 155 7.12 5.79 -7.28
C LEU A 155 5.89 6.67 -7.10
N GLY A 156 5.00 6.33 -6.16
CA GLY A 156 3.89 7.19 -5.75
C GLY A 156 4.36 8.56 -5.27
N GLY A 157 5.42 8.61 -4.46
CA GLY A 157 6.03 9.86 -4.00
C GLY A 157 6.55 10.73 -5.15
N VAL A 158 7.26 10.12 -6.11
CA VAL A 158 7.75 10.79 -7.34
C VAL A 158 6.58 11.38 -8.13
N PHE A 159 5.50 10.61 -8.29
CA PHE A 159 4.30 11.04 -9.00
C PHE A 159 3.65 12.26 -8.33
N SER A 160 3.61 12.32 -7.00
CA SER A 160 3.10 13.46 -6.25
C SER A 160 3.87 14.75 -6.58
N VAL A 161 5.20 14.70 -6.52
CA VAL A 161 6.06 15.85 -6.90
C VAL A 161 5.86 16.24 -8.36
N TRP A 162 5.79 15.27 -9.27
CA TRP A 162 5.56 15.53 -10.69
C TRP A 162 4.23 16.25 -10.92
N ARG A 163 3.16 15.77 -10.28
CA ARG A 163 1.82 16.36 -10.37
C ARG A 163 1.79 17.79 -9.85
N LEU A 164 2.40 18.05 -8.69
CA LEU A 164 2.46 19.38 -8.10
C LEU A 164 3.27 20.35 -8.96
N LYS A 165 4.43 19.95 -9.48
CA LYS A 165 5.22 20.76 -10.43
C LYS A 165 4.44 21.09 -11.70
N ARG A 166 3.65 20.14 -12.22
CA ARG A 166 2.80 20.36 -13.40
C ARG A 166 1.65 21.33 -13.11
N GLN A 167 1.07 21.30 -11.92
CA GLN A 167 0.02 22.24 -11.51
C GLN A 167 0.57 23.66 -11.37
N ALA A 168 1.74 23.84 -10.74
CA ALA A 168 2.37 25.15 -10.61
C ALA A 168 2.62 25.82 -11.99
N ARG A 169 3.19 25.07 -12.94
CA ARG A 169 3.42 25.56 -14.32
C ARG A 169 2.15 25.94 -15.07
N ARG A 170 1.02 25.30 -14.76
CA ARG A 170 -0.28 25.62 -15.39
C ARG A 170 -0.95 26.84 -14.75
N GLY A 171 -0.69 27.10 -13.47
CA GLY A 171 -1.13 28.32 -12.80
C GLY A 171 -0.39 29.56 -13.27
N GLU A 172 0.90 29.44 -13.61
CA GLU A 172 1.73 30.55 -14.09
C GLU A 172 1.45 30.94 -15.56
N GLY A 173 0.89 30.05 -16.38
CA GLY A 173 0.57 30.30 -17.79
C GLY A 173 -0.86 30.78 -18.06
N GLY A 174 -1.62 31.11 -17.02
CA GLY A 174 -3.04 31.47 -17.09
C GLY A 174 -3.38 32.85 -16.53
N SER A 175 -2.41 33.77 -16.48
CA SER A 175 -2.61 35.19 -16.08
C SER A 175 -2.22 36.12 -17.22
#